data_AF-A0A381J760-F1
#
_entry.id   AF-A0A381J760-F1
#
_cell.length_a   1.000
_cell.length_b   1.000
_cell.length_c   1.000
_cell.angle_alpha   90.00
_cell.angle_beta   90.00
_cell.angle_gamma   90.00
#
_symmetry.space_group_name_H-M   'P 1'
#
loop_
_entity.id
_entity.type
_entity.pdbx_description
1 polymer ?
#
loop_
_entity_poly.entity_id
_entity_poly.type
_entity_poly.pdbx_seq_one_letter_code
_entity_poly.pdbx_strand_id
1 'polypeptide(L)' 'MQYYNIASWRLLEHLSLRKEGLCKKAVTIKTTEAGQPTWWDEYIYSILSEEWKRFECKYIEKI' A
#
# COMPACT_ATOMS: atom_id res chain seq x y z
N MET A 1 13.99 10.35 -1.79
CA MET A 1 13.19 9.11 -1.69
C MET A 1 12.07 9.22 -2.71
N GLN A 2 12.02 8.30 -3.66
CA GLN A 2 11.01 8.32 -4.70
C GLN A 2 9.75 7.65 -4.15
N TYR A 3 8.74 8.47 -3.82
CA TYR A 3 7.50 8.02 -3.19
C TYR A 3 6.54 7.52 -4.27
N TYR A 4 6.78 6.32 -4.77
CA TYR A 4 5.81 5.61 -5.60
C TYR A 4 4.61 5.27 -4.70
N ASN A 5 3.42 5.68 -5.10
CA ASN A 5 2.14 5.30 -4.48
C ASN A 5 1.56 6.17 -3.34
N ILE A 6 1.77 7.49 -3.37
CA ILE A 6 1.15 8.45 -2.44
C ILE A 6 -0.38 8.33 -2.42
N ALA A 7 -1.01 8.09 -3.57
CA ALA A 7 -2.47 7.95 -3.67
C ALA A 7 -3.00 6.76 -2.86
N SER A 8 -2.36 5.58 -2.95
CA SER A 8 -2.79 4.44 -2.14
C SER A 8 -2.53 4.69 -0.66
N TRP A 9 -1.41 5.30 -0.28
CA TRP A 9 -1.16 5.59 1.15
C TRP A 9 -2.23 6.49 1.75
N ARG A 10 -2.64 7.54 1.02
CA ARG A 10 -3.75 8.40 1.44
C ARG A 10 -5.07 7.63 1.57
N LEU A 11 -5.32 6.68 0.67
CA LEU A 11 -6.50 5.81 0.76
C LEU A 11 -6.44 4.92 2.00
N LEU A 12 -5.30 4.28 2.29
CA LEU A 12 -5.13 3.43 3.46
C LEU A 12 -5.33 4.22 4.75
N GLU A 13 -4.78 5.44 4.81
CA GLU A 13 -4.99 6.37 5.94
C GLU A 13 -6.46 6.79 6.08
N HIS A 14 -7.15 7.05 4.96
CA HIS A 14 -8.59 7.35 4.96
C HIS A 14 -9.43 6.16 5.45
N LEU A 15 -9.01 4.93 5.14
CA LEU A 15 -9.60 3.69 5.65
C LEU A 15 -9.22 3.39 7.11
N SER A 16 -8.51 4.30 7.78
CA SER A 16 -8.05 4.19 9.17
C SER A 16 -7.03 3.07 9.42
N LEU A 17 -6.29 2.63 8.40
CA LEU A 17 -5.14 1.75 8.63
C LEU A 17 -3.99 2.54 9.27
N ARG A 18 -3.24 1.88 10.15
CA ARG A 18 -2.05 2.46 10.77
C ARG A 18 -0.82 2.16 9.94
N LYS A 19 0.10 3.13 9.82
CA LYS A 19 1.45 2.91 9.28
C LYS A 19 2.32 2.29 10.37
N GLU A 20 2.72 1.04 10.19
CA GLU A 20 3.45 0.27 11.22
C GLU A 20 4.95 0.14 10.94
N GLY A 21 5.40 0.39 9.72
CA GLY A 21 6.82 0.31 9.41
C GLY A 21 7.19 0.70 7.99
N LEU A 22 8.50 0.69 7.74
CA LEU A 22 9.12 0.88 6.43
C LEU A 22 10.10 -0.28 6.20
N CYS A 23 9.80 -1.15 5.24
CA CYS A 23 10.71 -2.17 4.79
C CYS A 23 11.59 -1.60 3.66
N LYS A 24 12.91 -1.58 3.86
CA LYS A 24 13.85 -1.04 2.86
C LYS A 24 14.16 -2.08 1.80
N LYS A 25 14.17 -1.67 0.53
CA LYS A 25 14.45 -2.55 -0.62
C LYS A 25 13.61 -3.85 -0.59
N ALA A 26 12.32 -3.71 -0.32
CA ALA A 26 11.43 -4.85 -0.06
C ALA A 26 11.00 -5.57 -1.35
N VAL A 27 10.81 -4.82 -2.42
CA VAL A 27 10.18 -5.32 -3.65
C VAL A 27 10.96 -4.85 -4.88
N THR A 28 10.94 -5.69 -5.91
CA THR A 28 11.44 -5.39 -7.24
C THR A 28 10.46 -5.91 -8.28
N ILE A 29 10.02 -5.03 -9.20
CA ILE A 29 9.19 -5.41 -10.37
C ILE A 29 9.88 -4.97 -11.68
N LYS A 30 10.85 -4.06 -11.61
CA LYS A 30 11.55 -3.52 -12.77
C LYS A 30 13.04 -3.78 -12.64
N THR A 31 13.71 -3.92 -13.78
CA THR A 31 15.17 -3.96 -13.88
C THR A 31 15.69 -2.69 -14.56
N THR A 32 16.96 -2.36 -14.32
CA THR A 32 17.70 -1.34 -15.07
C THR A 32 18.04 -1.82 -16.47
N GLU A 33 18.56 -0.94 -17.33
CA GLU A 33 19.05 -1.31 -18.67
C GLU A 33 20.17 -2.37 -18.63
N ALA A 34 20.97 -2.38 -17.56
CA ALA A 34 22.00 -3.39 -17.32
C ALA A 34 21.45 -4.71 -16.75
N GLY A 35 20.12 -4.88 -16.70
CA GLY A 35 19.46 -6.09 -16.21
C GLY A 35 19.40 -6.24 -14.69
N GLN A 36 19.80 -5.22 -13.93
CA GLN A 36 19.84 -5.32 -12.46
C GLN A 36 18.51 -4.94 -11.83
N PRO A 37 18.06 -5.62 -10.75
CA PRO A 37 16.78 -5.31 -10.11
C PRO A 37 16.79 -3.90 -9.51
N THR A 38 15.74 -3.14 -9.82
CA THR A 38 15.44 -1.88 -9.16
C THR A 38 14.63 -2.17 -7.91
N TRP A 39 15.19 -1.82 -6.77
CA TRP A 39 14.58 -2.02 -5.46
C TRP A 39 13.86 -0.75 -4.99
N TRP A 40 12.76 -0.91 -4.29
CA TRP A 40 12.11 0.18 -3.59
C TRP A 40 11.72 -0.18 -2.17
N ASP A 41 11.55 0.87 -1.37
CA ASP A 41 11.08 0.76 0.00
C ASP A 41 9.54 0.68 0.03
N GLU A 42 9.00 -0.01 1.02
CA GLU A 42 7.57 -0.25 1.17
C GLU A 42 7.10 0.12 2.58
N TYR A 43 6.07 0.97 2.66
CA TYR A 43 5.39 1.23 3.92
C TYR A 43 4.41 0.11 4.23
N ILE A 44 4.49 -0.41 5.44
CA ILE A 44 3.58 -1.44 5.95
C ILE A 44 2.41 -0.74 6.63
N TYR A 45 1.20 -1.06 6.18
CA TYR A 45 -0.05 -0.62 6.77
C TYR A 45 -0.86 -1.82 7.25
N SER A 46 -1.53 -1.70 8.39
CA SER A 46 -2.40 -2.75 8.93
C SER A 46 -3.60 -2.19 9.69
N ILE A 47 -4.56 -3.07 9.97
CA ILE A 47 -5.73 -2.81 10.78
C ILE A 47 -6.11 -4.10 11.50
N LEU A 48 -6.46 -4.01 12.79
CA LEU A 48 -6.95 -5.16 13.54
C LEU A 48 -8.41 -5.44 13.21
N SER A 49 -8.86 -6.67 13.49
CA SER A 49 -10.24 -7.08 13.21
C SER A 49 -11.28 -6.24 13.96
N GLU A 50 -10.95 -5.83 15.18
CA GLU A 50 -11.77 -5.01 16.08
C GLU A 50 -11.82 -3.54 15.64
N GLU A 51 -10.86 -3.11 14.83
CA GLU A 51 -10.78 -1.75 14.29
C GLU A 51 -11.48 -1.64 12.93
N TRP A 52 -11.77 -2.78 12.29
CA TRP A 52 -12.38 -2.82 10.97
C TRP A 52 -13.82 -2.29 11.01
N LYS A 53 -14.01 -1.07 10.54
CA LYS A 53 -15.34 -0.49 10.35
C LYS A 53 -15.98 -1.11 9.12
N ARG A 54 -17.17 -1.69 9.28
CA ARG A 54 -17.94 -2.20 8.14
C ARG A 54 -18.41 -1.03 7.28
N PHE A 55 -17.79 -0.86 6.11
CA PHE A 55 -18.27 0.10 5.12
C PHE A 55 -19.46 -0.50 4.37
N GLU A 56 -20.53 0.29 4.20
CA GLU A 56 -21.57 -0.03 3.23
C GLU A 56 -21.02 0.28 1.83
N CYS A 57 -20.73 -0.76 1.04
CA CYS A 57 -20.36 -0.58 -0.36
C CYS A 57 -21.62 -0.37 -1.20
N LYS A 58 -21.88 0.89 -1.59
CA LYS A 58 -23.07 1.27 -2.37
C LYS A 58 -23.02 0.87 -3.86
N TYR A 59 -21.95 0.21 -4.30
CA TYR A 59 -21.66 -0.05 -5.72
C TYR A 59 -21.60 -1.54 -6.10
N ILE A 60 -21.99 -2.46 -5.21
CA ILE A 60 -22.01 -3.91 -5.49
C ILE A 60 -23.33 -4.35 -6.17
N GLU A 61 -24.30 -3.45 -6.35
CA GLU A 61 -25.51 -3.74 -7.13
C GLU A 61 -25.28 -3.46 -8.62
N LYS A 62 -24.70 -4.44 -9.32
CA LYS A 62 -24.90 -4.78 -10.75
C LYS A 62 -23.68 -5.56 -11.26
N ILE A 63 -23.71 -6.87 -11.07
CA ILE A 63 -23.06 -7.83 -11.96
C ILE A 63 -24.13 -8.83 -12.35
#